data_AF-A0A435XZ46-F1
#
_entry.id   AF-A0A435XZ46-F1
#
_cell.length_a   1.000
_cell.length_b   1.000
_cell.length_c   1.000
_cell.angle_alpha   90.00
_cell.angle_beta   90.00
_cell.angle_gamma   90.00
#
_symmetry.space_group_name_H-M   'P 1'
#
loop_
_entity.id
_entity.type
_entity.pdbx_description
1 polymer ?
#
loop_
_entity_poly.entity_id
_entity_poly.type
_entity_poly.pdbx_seq_one_letter_code
_entity_poly.pdbx_strand_id
1 'polypeptide(L)'
;AETVTVSVEQLARFEPVIFDLRIVEQIEAAAKRRGLGVRRMTSGAGHDAQMLARIAPAAMIFVPSVGGISHSPREHTDDAELVAGANILLDVAAQLAK
;
A
#
# COMPACT_ATOMS: atom_id res chain seq x y z
N ALA A 1 22.13 46.10 -0.76
CA ALA A 1 21.42 44.81 -0.80
C ALA A 1 22.48 43.72 -0.75
N GLU A 2 22.51 42.90 0.29
CA GLU A 2 23.48 41.81 0.38
C GLU A 2 23.11 40.70 -0.61
N THR A 3 24.11 40.16 -1.29
CA THR A 3 23.94 39.12 -2.31
C THR A 3 24.22 37.77 -1.67
N VAL A 4 23.26 36.85 -1.71
CA VAL A 4 23.44 35.46 -1.25
C VAL A 4 23.36 34.49 -2.42
N THR A 5 24.07 33.37 -2.31
CA THR A 5 24.01 32.28 -3.29
C THR A 5 23.08 31.18 -2.79
N VAL A 6 22.18 30.71 -3.65
CA VAL A 6 21.27 29.60 -3.39
C VAL A 6 21.56 28.47 -4.39
N SER A 7 21.66 27.23 -3.91
CA SER A 7 21.79 26.03 -4.73
C SER A 7 20.73 25.00 -4.36
N VAL A 8 20.33 24.19 -5.34
CA VAL A 8 19.33 23.12 -5.18
C VAL A 8 19.91 21.82 -5.69
N GLU A 9 19.72 20.74 -4.93
CA GLU A 9 20.04 19.37 -5.33
C GLU A 9 18.81 18.48 -5.13
N GLN A 10 18.47 17.68 -6.13
CA GLN A 10 17.38 16.71 -6.03
C GLN A 10 17.91 15.38 -5.50
N LEU A 11 17.70 15.11 -4.22
CA LEU A 11 18.18 13.89 -3.56
C LEU A 11 17.40 12.64 -3.95
N ALA A 12 16.10 12.76 -4.22
CA ALA A 12 15.25 11.63 -4.57
C ALA A 12 14.12 12.03 -5.52
N ARG A 13 13.85 11.15 -6.49
CA ARG A 13 12.66 11.17 -7.34
C ARG A 13 12.33 9.74 -7.73
N PHE A 14 11.07 9.37 -7.56
CA PHE A 14 10.57 8.05 -7.94
C PHE A 14 9.43 8.22 -8.92
N GLU A 15 9.44 7.43 -9.99
CA GLU A 15 8.32 7.35 -10.91
C GLU A 15 7.15 6.60 -10.26
N PRO A 16 5.88 6.92 -10.60
CA PRO A 16 4.74 6.15 -10.16
C PRO A 16 4.86 4.68 -10.55
N VAL A 17 4.50 3.79 -9.64
CA VAL A 17 4.52 2.34 -9.87
C VAL A 17 3.10 1.82 -10.00
N ILE A 18 2.85 1.11 -11.10
CA ILE A 18 1.64 0.33 -11.29
C ILE A 18 1.92 -1.10 -10.84
N PHE A 19 1.17 -1.56 -9.83
CA PHE A 19 1.24 -2.93 -9.33
C PHE A 19 0.63 -3.94 -10.32
N ASP A 20 0.96 -5.22 -10.17
CA ASP A 20 0.45 -6.29 -11.03
C ASP A 20 -1.08 -6.40 -10.86
N LEU A 21 -1.81 -6.02 -11.91
CA LEU A 21 -3.27 -5.94 -11.90
C LEU A 21 -3.93 -7.29 -11.62
N ARG A 22 -3.28 -8.42 -11.96
CA ARG A 22 -3.82 -9.75 -11.67
C ARG A 22 -3.82 -10.02 -10.17
N ILE A 23 -2.78 -9.57 -9.45
CA ILE A 23 -2.73 -9.70 -7.99
C ILE A 23 -3.74 -8.75 -7.34
N VAL A 24 -3.87 -7.52 -7.85
CA VAL A 24 -4.89 -6.56 -7.39
C VAL A 24 -6.31 -7.14 -7.54
N GLU A 25 -6.62 -7.78 -8.66
CA GLU A 25 -7.90 -8.45 -8.88
C GLU A 25 -8.12 -9.64 -7.94
N GLN A 26 -7.07 -10.42 -7.66
CA GLN A 26 -7.15 -11.52 -6.67
C GLN A 26 -7.43 -11.00 -5.26
N ILE A 27 -6.80 -9.90 -4.85
CA ILE A 27 -7.06 -9.22 -3.57
C ILE A 27 -8.52 -8.77 -3.51
N GLU A 28 -9.01 -8.11 -4.55
CA GLU A 28 -10.39 -7.63 -4.60
C GLU A 28 -11.40 -8.80 -4.55
N ALA A 29 -11.13 -9.88 -5.25
CA ALA A 29 -11.95 -11.09 -5.22
C ALA A 29 -11.92 -11.75 -3.83
N ALA A 30 -10.77 -11.80 -3.15
CA ALA A 30 -10.65 -12.34 -1.80
C ALA A 30 -11.45 -11.52 -0.79
N ALA A 31 -11.38 -10.19 -0.85
CA ALA A 31 -12.21 -9.31 -0.03
C ALA A 31 -13.71 -9.55 -0.25
N LYS A 32 -14.15 -9.62 -1.52
CA LYS A 32 -15.55 -9.90 -1.88
C LYS A 32 -16.03 -11.27 -1.39
N ARG A 33 -15.22 -12.33 -1.49
CA ARG A 33 -15.56 -13.68 -0.97
C ARG A 33 -15.77 -13.68 0.54
N ARG A 34 -15.08 -12.81 1.26
CA ARG A 34 -15.24 -12.62 2.71
C ARG A 34 -16.39 -11.67 3.08
N GLY A 35 -17.13 -11.16 2.10
CA GLY A 35 -18.24 -10.24 2.33
C GLY A 35 -17.81 -8.83 2.75
N LEU A 36 -16.56 -8.46 2.48
CA LEU A 36 -15.99 -7.16 2.88
C LEU A 36 -16.22 -6.09 1.80
N GLY A 37 -16.37 -4.83 2.24
CA GLY A 37 -16.30 -3.68 1.36
C GLY A 37 -14.89 -3.51 0.81
N VAL A 38 -14.75 -3.18 -0.47
CA VAL A 38 -13.44 -3.01 -1.11
C VAL A 38 -13.46 -1.85 -2.09
N ARG A 39 -12.35 -1.11 -2.15
CA ARG A 39 -12.12 -0.01 -3.07
C ARG A 39 -10.67 -0.06 -3.56
N ARG A 40 -10.47 0.14 -4.87
CA ARG A 40 -9.14 0.39 -5.43
C ARG A 40 -8.69 1.81 -5.12
N MET A 41 -7.43 1.96 -4.73
CA MET A 41 -6.83 3.26 -4.46
C MET A 41 -5.33 3.25 -4.74
N THR A 42 -4.77 4.45 -4.95
CA THR A 42 -3.33 4.68 -5.01
C THR A 42 -2.76 4.87 -3.61
N SER A 43 -1.56 4.35 -3.35
CA SER A 43 -0.81 4.72 -2.14
C SER A 43 -0.25 6.13 -2.29
N GLY A 44 -0.50 6.99 -1.31
CA GLY A 44 0.10 8.34 -1.24
C GLY A 44 1.54 8.34 -0.70
N ALA A 45 1.97 7.25 -0.05
CA ALA A 45 3.30 7.10 0.52
C ALA A 45 4.13 6.03 -0.22
N GLY A 46 5.45 6.19 -0.17
CA GLY A 46 6.39 5.16 -0.61
C GLY A 46 6.40 3.97 0.33
N HIS A 47 6.48 2.76 -0.23
CA HIS A 47 6.57 1.49 0.50
C HIS A 47 7.57 0.58 -0.19
N ASP A 48 8.15 -0.39 0.53
CA ASP A 48 9.12 -1.33 -0.05
C ASP A 48 8.56 -2.10 -1.25
N ALA A 49 7.25 -2.39 -1.24
CA ALA A 49 6.56 -3.01 -2.36
C ALA A 49 6.75 -2.25 -3.69
N GLN A 50 6.90 -0.92 -3.65
CA GLN A 50 7.20 -0.10 -4.82
C GLN A 50 8.56 -0.46 -5.44
N MET A 51 9.56 -0.76 -4.61
CA MET A 51 10.87 -1.21 -5.08
C MET A 51 10.81 -2.65 -5.57
N LEU A 52 10.09 -3.52 -4.87
CA LEU A 52 9.93 -4.93 -5.25
C LEU A 52 9.20 -5.09 -6.59
N ALA A 53 8.22 -4.23 -6.88
CA ALA A 53 7.48 -4.23 -8.14
C ALA A 53 8.37 -4.08 -9.40
N ARG A 54 9.61 -3.61 -9.23
CA ARG A 54 10.58 -3.47 -10.33
C ARG A 54 11.20 -4.80 -10.77
N ILE A 55 11.13 -5.83 -9.92
CA ILE A 55 11.79 -7.12 -10.15
C ILE A 55 10.87 -8.32 -9.98
N ALA A 56 9.68 -8.14 -9.39
CA ALA A 56 8.70 -9.19 -9.21
C ALA A 56 7.27 -8.62 -9.25
N PRO A 57 6.27 -9.43 -9.66
CA PRO A 57 4.86 -9.09 -9.47
C PRO A 57 4.57 -8.75 -8.01
N ALA A 58 4.03 -7.57 -7.76
CA ALA A 58 3.68 -7.10 -6.43
C ALA A 58 2.33 -6.39 -6.44
N ALA A 59 1.67 -6.35 -5.28
CA ALA A 59 0.50 -5.54 -4.98
C ALA A 59 0.42 -5.31 -3.47
N MET A 60 -0.49 -4.43 -3.03
CA MET A 60 -0.66 -4.07 -1.62
C MET A 60 -2.12 -4.21 -1.18
N ILE A 61 -2.31 -4.54 0.10
CA ILE A 61 -3.61 -4.57 0.78
C ILE A 61 -3.58 -3.46 1.83
N PHE A 62 -4.57 -2.58 1.83
CA PHE A 62 -4.74 -1.54 2.83
C PHE A 62 -5.91 -1.86 3.75
N VAL A 63 -5.75 -1.50 5.03
CA VAL A 63 -6.80 -1.48 6.05
C VAL A 63 -6.93 -0.05 6.57
N PRO A 64 -8.12 0.39 7.02
CA PRO A 64 -8.35 1.78 7.40
C PRO A 64 -7.69 2.11 8.74
N SER A 65 -6.99 3.24 8.81
CA SER A 65 -6.56 3.83 10.09
C SER A 65 -7.54 4.93 10.53
N VAL A 66 -7.83 4.98 11.83
CA VAL A 66 -8.79 5.92 12.42
C VAL A 66 -8.37 7.36 12.13
N GLY A 67 -9.25 8.10 11.44
CA GLY A 67 -8.99 9.48 11.02
C GLY A 67 -7.87 9.66 9.99
N GLY A 68 -7.37 8.56 9.40
CA GLY A 68 -6.23 8.59 8.48
C GLY A 68 -4.91 9.03 9.13
N ILE A 69 -4.82 8.96 10.46
CA ILE A 69 -3.62 9.35 11.21
C ILE A 69 -2.55 8.27 11.04
N SER A 70 -1.33 8.69 10.71
CA SER A 70 -0.14 7.82 10.72
C SER A 70 1.11 8.57 11.22
N HIS A 71 2.20 7.86 11.49
CA HIS A 71 3.46 8.40 12.03
C HIS A 71 3.28 9.18 13.34
N SER A 72 2.37 8.68 14.17
CA SER A 72 1.92 9.34 15.40
C SER A 72 1.57 8.28 16.43
N PRO A 73 1.82 8.50 17.73
CA PRO A 73 1.34 7.58 18.78
C PRO A 73 -0.19 7.42 18.84
N ARG A 74 -0.94 8.28 18.12
CA ARG A 74 -2.39 8.18 17.97
C ARG A 74 -2.83 7.34 16.76
N GLU A 75 -1.89 6.82 15.97
CA GLU A 75 -2.17 5.90 14.88
C GLU A 75 -2.87 4.65 15.44
N HIS A 76 -4.02 4.31 14.86
CA HIS A 76 -4.82 3.18 15.32
C HIS A 76 -5.62 2.59 14.17
N THR A 77 -5.73 1.27 14.17
CA THR A 77 -6.62 0.48 13.31
C THR A 77 -7.28 -0.55 14.20
N ASP A 78 -8.61 -0.65 14.15
CA ASP A 78 -9.36 -1.58 14.99
C ASP A 78 -8.97 -3.04 14.69
N ASP A 79 -8.96 -3.89 15.71
CA ASP A 79 -8.55 -5.30 15.58
C ASP A 79 -9.31 -6.06 14.48
N ALA A 80 -10.61 -5.77 14.31
CA ALA A 80 -11.43 -6.39 13.27
C ALA A 80 -10.90 -6.09 11.85
N GLU A 81 -10.43 -4.86 11.62
CA GLU A 81 -9.87 -4.43 10.33
C GLU A 81 -8.49 -5.06 10.11
N LEU A 82 -7.65 -5.12 11.15
CA LEU A 82 -6.36 -5.82 11.09
C LEU A 82 -6.54 -7.31 10.75
N VAL A 83 -7.47 -7.98 11.43
CA VAL A 83 -7.80 -9.38 11.18
C VAL A 83 -8.36 -9.57 9.78
N ALA A 84 -9.20 -8.66 9.28
CA ALA A 84 -9.72 -8.70 7.91
C ALA A 84 -8.59 -8.59 6.86
N GLY A 85 -7.68 -7.63 7.03
CA GLY A 85 -6.53 -7.45 6.13
C GLY A 85 -5.58 -8.66 6.12
N ALA A 86 -5.24 -9.18 7.31
CA ALA A 86 -4.38 -10.36 7.43
C ALA A 86 -5.00 -11.62 6.79
N ASN A 87 -6.31 -11.77 6.93
CA ASN A 87 -7.06 -12.86 6.30
C ASN A 87 -7.08 -12.77 4.77
N ILE A 88 -7.24 -11.57 4.20
CA ILE A 88 -7.13 -11.36 2.75
C ILE A 88 -5.71 -11.69 2.28
N LEU A 89 -4.68 -11.25 3.02
CA LEU A 89 -3.29 -11.59 2.71
C LEU A 89 -3.07 -13.10 2.69
N LEU A 90 -3.57 -13.82 3.68
CA LEU A 90 -3.49 -15.28 3.74
C LEU A 90 -4.11 -15.95 2.51
N ASP A 91 -5.34 -15.55 2.15
CA ASP A 91 -6.05 -16.13 1.01
C ASP A 91 -5.28 -15.94 -0.31
N VAL A 92 -4.77 -14.73 -0.53
CA VAL A 92 -4.06 -14.38 -1.76
C VAL A 92 -2.69 -15.04 -1.80
N ALA A 93 -1.93 -15.01 -0.71
CA ALA A 93 -0.64 -15.67 -0.63
C ALA A 93 -0.76 -17.18 -0.87
N ALA A 94 -1.76 -17.84 -0.27
CA ALA A 94 -2.03 -19.25 -0.48
C ALA A 94 -2.46 -19.58 -1.93
N GLN A 95 -3.08 -18.63 -2.63
CA GLN A 95 -3.41 -18.78 -4.05
C GLN A 95 -2.18 -18.61 -4.94
N LEU A 96 -1.30 -17.66 -4.64
CA LEU A 96 -0.08 -17.38 -5.41
C LEU A 96 1.02 -18.44 -5.23
N ALA A 97 1.01 -19.14 -4.09
CA ALA A 97 2.00 -20.16 -3.76
C ALA A 97 1.71 -21.56 -4.37
N LYS A 98 0.60 -21.70 -5.12
CA LYS A 98 0.25 -22.93 -5.84
C LYS A 98 0.87 -22.94 -7.23
#